data_AF-A0A183EG96-F1
#
_entry.id   AF-A0A183EG96-F1
#
_cell.length_a   1.000
_cell.length_b   1.000
_cell.length_c   1.000
_cell.angle_alpha   90.00
_cell.angle_beta   90.00
_cell.angle_gamma   90.00
#
_symmetry.space_group_name_H-M   'P 1'
#
loop_
_entity.id
_entity.type
_entity.pdbx_description
1 polymer ?
#
loop_
_entity_poly.entity_id
_entity_poly.type
_entity_poly.pdbx_seq_one_letter_code
_entity_poly.pdbx_strand_id
1 'polypeptide(L)'
;MMIIPVVYEGQETVTAYIPDGLWYSMRESDYGNVSDTGTVTFSAPTTDMIPVLLRGGSIIPRQKAELTTTASRKNPFELLIALGLNEL
;
A
#
# COMPACT_ATOMS: atom_id res chain seq x y z
N MET A 1 4.83 1.92 5.95
CA MET A 1 3.52 1.59 5.35
C MET A 1 2.50 2.58 5.87
N MET A 2 1.58 3.02 5.02
CA MET A 2 0.49 3.93 5.35
C MET A 2 -0.82 3.27 4.94
N ILE A 3 -1.82 3.33 5.83
CA ILE A 3 -3.16 2.78 5.63
C ILE A 3 -4.12 3.96 5.61
N ILE A 4 -4.95 4.06 4.57
CA ILE A 4 -5.87 5.18 4.39
C ILE A 4 -7.29 4.60 4.31
N PRO A 5 -7.97 4.46 5.46
CA PRO A 5 -9.28 3.85 5.51
C PRO A 5 -10.37 4.82 5.04
N VAL A 6 -11.40 4.28 4.38
CA VAL A 6 -12.68 4.98 4.22
C VAL A 6 -13.45 4.87 5.53
N VAL A 7 -13.76 5.99 6.17
CA VAL A 7 -14.39 6.03 7.51
C VAL A 7 -15.82 6.56 7.51
N TYR A 8 -16.35 6.94 6.35
CA TYR A 8 -17.71 7.46 6.19
C TYR A 8 -18.51 6.54 5.28
N GLU A 9 -19.79 6.36 5.62
CA GLU A 9 -20.71 5.49 4.91
C GLU A 9 -20.95 5.94 3.46
N GLY A 10 -21.07 4.98 2.55
CA GLY A 10 -21.40 5.21 1.14
C GLY A 10 -20.31 5.92 0.32
N GLN A 11 -19.11 6.10 0.85
CA GLN A 11 -18.01 6.73 0.13
C GLN A 11 -17.23 5.69 -0.69
N GLU A 12 -16.94 6.04 -1.94
CA GLU A 12 -16.05 5.29 -2.84
C GLU A 12 -14.73 6.03 -3.10
N THR A 13 -14.48 7.10 -2.34
CA THR A 13 -13.23 7.86 -2.40
C THR A 13 -12.80 8.25 -0.99
N VAL A 14 -11.50 8.48 -0.81
CA VAL A 14 -10.93 8.97 0.45
C VAL A 14 -9.85 9.99 0.17
N THR A 15 -9.89 11.10 0.89
CA THR A 15 -8.87 12.14 0.81
C THR A 15 -7.95 12.03 2.02
N ALA A 16 -6.64 11.99 1.78
CA ALA A 16 -5.63 11.86 2.83
C ALA A 16 -4.42 12.75 2.54
N TYR A 17 -3.71 13.10 3.61
CA TYR A 17 -2.43 13.80 3.51
C TYR A 17 -1.29 12.80 3.39
N ILE A 18 -0.54 12.88 2.29
CA ILE A 18 0.64 12.08 1.99
C ILE A 18 1.90 12.92 2.25
N PRO A 19 2.74 12.55 3.23
CA PRO A 19 3.98 13.28 3.51
C PRO A 19 4.94 13.26 2.32
N ASP A 20 5.83 14.25 2.26
CA ASP A 20 6.87 14.31 1.24
C ASP A 20 7.72 13.03 1.20
N GLY A 21 7.99 12.55 -0.02
CA GLY A 21 8.76 11.35 -0.30
C GLY A 21 8.10 10.44 -1.34
N LEU A 22 8.71 9.29 -1.59
CA LEU A 22 8.16 8.27 -2.48
C LEU A 22 7.19 7.37 -1.73
N TRP A 23 6.01 7.18 -2.31
CA TRP A 23 4.97 6.30 -1.78
C TRP A 23 4.40 5.43 -2.90
N TYR A 24 4.59 4.12 -2.80
CA TYR A 24 4.16 3.15 -3.79
C TYR A 24 2.81 2.54 -3.42
N SER A 25 1.86 2.49 -4.35
CA SER A 25 0.58 1.81 -4.10
C SER A 25 0.77 0.31 -3.94
N MET A 26 0.05 -0.25 -2.96
CA MET A 26 -0.03 -1.68 -2.68
C MET A 26 -1.34 -2.31 -3.17
N ARG A 27 -2.26 -1.52 -3.76
CA ARG A 27 -3.50 -2.04 -4.34
C ARG A 27 -3.23 -2.75 -5.66
N GLU A 28 -4.01 -3.77 -5.98
CA GLU A 28 -3.81 -4.54 -7.22
C GLU A 28 -4.02 -3.68 -8.48
N SER A 29 -4.99 -2.76 -8.45
CA SER A 29 -5.36 -1.90 -9.58
C SER A 29 -4.25 -0.96 -10.05
N ASP A 30 -3.34 -0.56 -9.15
CA ASP A 30 -2.27 0.37 -9.44
C ASP A 30 -0.96 0.01 -8.71
N TYR A 31 -0.72 -1.28 -8.52
CA TYR A 31 0.40 -1.81 -7.76
C TYR A 31 1.74 -1.26 -8.25
N GLY A 32 2.52 -0.66 -7.34
CA GLY A 32 3.83 -0.09 -7.64
C GLY A 32 3.80 1.30 -8.27
N ASN A 33 2.64 1.90 -8.52
CA ASN A 33 2.56 3.30 -8.94
C ASN A 33 2.97 4.23 -7.78
N VAL A 34 3.69 5.30 -8.10
CA VAL A 34 4.06 6.33 -7.13
C VAL A 34 2.89 7.29 -6.96
N SER A 35 2.46 7.51 -5.72
CA SER A 35 1.45 8.50 -5.35
C SER A 35 2.03 9.91 -5.34
N ASP A 36 1.18 10.89 -5.63
CA ASP A 36 1.43 12.29 -5.33
C ASP A 36 1.60 12.53 -3.81
N THR A 37 2.19 13.67 -3.46
CA THR A 37 2.38 14.15 -2.09
C THR A 37 1.43 15.31 -1.77
N GLY A 38 1.24 15.62 -0.50
CA GLY A 38 0.26 16.61 -0.05
C GLY A 38 -1.13 16.02 0.12
N THR A 39 -2.19 16.81 -0.15
CA THR A 39 -3.57 16.32 -0.01
C THR A 39 -3.99 15.63 -1.30
N VAL A 40 -4.18 14.30 -1.23
CA VAL A 40 -4.49 13.46 -2.38
C VAL A 40 -5.81 12.74 -2.17
N THR A 41 -6.65 12.69 -3.20
CA THR A 41 -7.89 11.91 -3.22
C THR A 41 -7.67 10.60 -3.96
N PHE A 42 -7.96 9.49 -3.30
CA PHE A 42 -7.86 8.15 -3.84
C PHE A 42 -9.23 7.58 -4.15
N SER A 43 -9.31 6.78 -5.22
CA SER A 43 -10.42 5.86 -5.42
C SER A 43 -10.36 4.75 -4.38
N ALA A 44 -11.50 4.38 -3.82
CA ALA A 44 -11.68 3.35 -2.81
C ALA A 44 -13.04 2.65 -2.98
N PRO A 45 -13.30 2.01 -4.14
CA PRO A 45 -14.53 1.28 -4.37
C PRO A 45 -14.59 0.03 -3.47
N THR A 46 -15.79 -0.43 -3.16
CA THR A 46 -16.00 -1.63 -2.31
C THR A 46 -15.51 -2.94 -2.94
N THR A 47 -15.21 -2.92 -4.24
CA THR A 47 -14.73 -4.07 -5.02
C THR A 47 -13.21 -4.19 -5.06
N ASP A 48 -12.47 -3.23 -4.49
CA ASP A 48 -11.01 -3.22 -4.49
C ASP A 48 -10.47 -3.04 -3.06
N MET A 49 -9.18 -3.30 -2.89
CA MET A 49 -8.46 -3.03 -1.66
C MET A 49 -8.47 -1.54 -1.34
N ILE A 50 -8.63 -1.20 -0.07
CA ILE A 50 -8.48 0.19 0.40
C ILE A 50 -7.09 0.75 0.02
N PRO A 51 -6.95 2.07 -0.12
CA PRO A 51 -5.64 2.68 -0.35
C PRO A 51 -4.61 2.33 0.73
N VAL A 52 -3.55 1.64 0.32
CA VAL A 52 -2.38 1.32 1.15
C VAL A 52 -1.12 1.70 0.39
N LEU A 53 -0.25 2.47 1.03
CA LEU A 53 0.99 2.96 0.43
C LEU A 53 2.22 2.42 1.17
N LEU A 54 3.22 2.00 0.41
CA LEU A 54 4.53 1.61 0.91
C LEU A 54 5.53 2.76 0.71
N ARG A 55 6.20 3.17 1.78
CA ARG A 55 7.20 4.23 1.73
C ARG A 55 8.44 3.73 0.99
N GLY A 56 8.95 4.52 0.05
CA GLY A 56 10.26 4.30 -0.59
C GLY A 56 11.39 4.27 0.43
N GLY A 57 12.43 3.51 0.13
CA GLY A 57 13.55 3.24 1.03
C GLY A 57 13.28 2.15 2.08
N SER A 58 12.17 1.43 1.96
CA SER A 58 11.79 0.36 2.90
C SER A 58 11.84 -1.01 2.24
N ILE A 59 12.25 -2.03 3.01
CA ILE A 59 12.20 -3.43 2.60
C ILE A 59 11.25 -4.17 3.55
N ILE A 60 10.21 -4.80 3.01
CA ILE A 60 9.22 -5.53 3.80
C ILE A 60 9.28 -7.02 3.45
N PRO A 61 9.46 -7.91 4.45
CA PRO A 61 9.25 -9.33 4.24
C PRO A 61 7.75 -9.64 4.16
N ARG A 62 7.36 -10.43 3.18
CA ARG A 62 5.98 -10.94 3.03
C ARG A 62 5.99 -12.43 2.72
N GLN A 63 4.85 -13.06 2.86
CA GLN A 63 4.64 -14.47 2.60
C GLN A 63 3.31 -14.62 1.89
N LYS A 64 3.20 -15.56 0.95
CA LYS A 64 1.94 -15.81 0.24
C LYS A 64 0.84 -16.16 1.25
N ALA A 65 -0.28 -15.45 1.18
CA ALA A 65 -1.41 -15.63 2.06
C ALA A 65 -2.06 -17.01 1.86
N GLU A 66 -2.63 -17.55 2.94
CA GLU A 66 -3.42 -18.79 2.99
C GLU A 66 -4.49 -18.64 4.09
N LEU A 67 -5.48 -19.55 4.13
CA LEU A 67 -6.61 -19.45 5.06
C LEU A 67 -6.22 -19.46 6.55
N THR A 68 -5.07 -20.02 6.89
CA THR A 68 -4.57 -20.06 8.28
C THR A 68 -3.08 -19.78 8.30
N THR A 69 -2.59 -19.20 9.40
CA THR A 69 -1.15 -18.97 9.60
C THR A 69 -0.35 -20.27 9.61
N THR A 70 -0.92 -21.39 10.06
CA THR A 70 -0.29 -22.73 9.98
C THR A 70 0.00 -23.14 8.54
N ALA A 71 -0.91 -22.85 7.62
CA ALA A 71 -0.71 -23.08 6.19
C ALA A 71 0.25 -22.04 5.59
N SER A 72 0.00 -20.74 5.84
CA SER A 72 0.82 -19.65 5.30
C SER A 72 2.30 -19.80 5.64
N ARG A 73 2.64 -20.22 6.87
CA ARG A 73 4.03 -20.38 7.33
C ARG A 73 4.84 -21.42 6.55
N LYS A 74 4.19 -22.30 5.79
CA LYS A 74 4.85 -23.28 4.91
C LYS A 74 5.16 -22.71 3.52
N ASN A 75 4.59 -21.55 3.17
CA ASN A 75 4.81 -20.90 1.89
C ASN A 75 6.20 -20.23 1.85
N PRO A 76 6.78 -20.00 0.66
CA PRO A 76 8.02 -19.24 0.53
C PRO A 76 7.88 -17.80 1.04
N PHE A 77 8.96 -17.27 1.61
CA PHE A 77 9.09 -15.85 1.90
C PHE A 77 9.47 -15.07 0.65
N GLU A 78 8.99 -13.84 0.57
CA GLU A 78 9.32 -12.86 -0.44
C GLU A 78 9.79 -11.56 0.22
N LEU A 79 10.68 -10.83 -0.42
CA LEU A 79 11.05 -9.48 -0.01
C LEU A 79 10.47 -8.48 -1.01
N LEU A 80 9.70 -7.53 -0.51
CA LEU A 80 9.25 -6.38 -1.27
C LEU A 80 10.17 -5.20 -0.98
N ILE A 81 10.90 -4.75 -2.00
CA ILE A 81 11.85 -3.65 -1.91
C ILE A 81 11.21 -2.42 -2.57
N ALA A 82 10.87 -1.41 -1.77
CA ALA A 82 10.47 -0.11 -2.27
C ALA A 82 11.71 0.78 -2.38
N LEU A 83 12.11 1.10 -3.61
CA LEU A 83 13.31 1.92 -3.83
C LEU A 83 13.12 3.32 -3.25
N GLY A 84 14.16 3.84 -2.62
CA GLY A 84 14.20 5.22 -2.13
C GLY A 84 14.77 6.16 -3.18
N LEU A 85 14.67 7.47 -2.91
CA LEU A 85 15.51 8.44 -3.60
C LEU A 85 16.95 8.27 -3.07
N ASN A 86 17.93 8.29 -3.98
CA ASN A 86 19.32 8.43 -3.56
C ASN A 86 19.54 9.89 -3.16
N GLU A 87 20.02 10.11 -1.93
CA GLU A 87 20.69 11.37 -1.59
C GLU A 87 22.15 11.21 -2.03
N LEU A 88 22.56 12.02 -3.01
CA LEU A 88 23.96 12.19 -3.43
C LEU A 88 24.61 13.29 -2.60
#